data_AF-A0A2E5L9N0-F1
#
_entry.id   AF-A0A2E5L9N0-F1
#
_cell.length_a   1.000
_cell.length_b   1.000
_cell.length_c   1.000
_cell.angle_alpha   90.00
_cell.angle_beta   90.00
_cell.angle_gamma   90.00
#
_symmetry.space_group_name_H-M   'P 1'
#
loop_
_entity.id
_entity.type
_entity.pdbx_description
1 polymer ?
#
loop_
_entity_poly.entity_id
_entity_poly.type
_entity_poly.pdbx_seq_one_letter_code
_entity_poly.pdbx_strand_id
1 'polypeptide(L)'
;GVFLGTKHAIPAMRKAGGGSIINICSVSGVGQSITQEPAYAASKGAVRIFSKVTAAQHAKDKIRSNAVFPGPVDTEMVRQANPDPQILAERLSRIPLGRIGSIEEIVAGVLFLASDESSYMTGGELIIDGGGTAM
;
A
#
# COMPACT_ATOMS: atom_id res chain seq x y z
N GLY A 1 -7.81 -12.78 0.96
CA GLY A 1 -6.74 -12.06 1.68
C GLY A 1 -5.43 -12.15 0.90
N VAL A 2 -4.49 -11.25 1.18
CA VAL A 2 -3.26 -11.05 0.39
C VAL A 2 -2.47 -12.35 0.16
N PHE A 3 -2.18 -13.10 1.23
CA PHE A 3 -1.43 -14.35 1.15
C PHE A 3 -2.04 -15.37 0.17
N LEU A 4 -3.33 -15.68 0.32
CA LEU A 4 -4.00 -16.67 -0.53
C LEU A 4 -4.12 -16.18 -1.98
N GLY A 5 -4.42 -14.89 -2.20
CA GLY A 5 -4.49 -14.31 -3.53
C GLY A 5 -3.17 -14.46 -4.28
N THR A 6 -2.07 -14.06 -3.65
CA THR A 6 -0.72 -14.21 -4.21
C THR A 6 -0.37 -15.68 -4.45
N LYS A 7 -0.60 -16.56 -3.47
CA LYS A 7 -0.35 -18.01 -3.58
C LYS A 7 -1.00 -18.61 -4.83
N HIS A 8 -2.26 -18.26 -5.10
CA HIS A 8 -3.01 -18.81 -6.23
C HIS A 8 -2.70 -18.10 -7.56
N ALA A 9 -2.27 -16.84 -7.55
CA ALA A 9 -1.87 -16.13 -8.76
C ALA A 9 -0.52 -16.60 -9.33
N ILE A 10 0.45 -16.90 -8.48
CA ILE A 10 1.83 -17.23 -8.88
C ILE A 10 1.92 -18.34 -9.96
N PRO A 11 1.22 -19.49 -9.85
CA PRO A 11 1.28 -20.53 -10.89
C PRO A 11 0.83 -20.03 -12.28
N ALA A 12 -0.23 -19.21 -12.32
CA ALA A 12 -0.73 -18.65 -13.58
C ALA A 12 0.25 -17.61 -14.16
N MET A 13 0.82 -16.75 -13.31
CA MET A 13 1.82 -15.75 -13.74
C MET A 13 3.09 -16.41 -14.27
N ARG A 14 3.57 -17.49 -13.64
CA ARG A 14 4.69 -18.32 -14.15
C ARG A 14 4.40 -18.84 -15.55
N LYS A 15 3.19 -19.40 -15.77
CA LYS A 15 2.77 -19.89 -17.09
C LYS A 15 2.68 -18.76 -18.13
N ALA A 16 2.31 -17.55 -17.71
CA ALA A 16 2.25 -16.37 -18.58
C ALA A 16 3.63 -15.72 -18.84
N GLY A 17 4.70 -16.16 -18.16
CA GLY A 17 6.06 -15.66 -18.36
C GLY A 17 6.49 -14.53 -17.41
N GLY A 18 5.70 -14.23 -16.38
CA GLY A 18 6.00 -13.21 -15.38
C GLY A 18 4.80 -12.32 -15.05
N GLY A 19 5.05 -11.20 -14.36
CA GLY A 19 4.07 -10.15 -14.14
C GLY A 19 4.35 -9.29 -12.91
N SER A 20 3.36 -8.50 -12.48
CA SER A 20 3.46 -7.62 -11.32
C SER A 20 2.35 -7.88 -10.31
N ILE A 21 2.72 -8.08 -9.06
CA ILE A 21 1.81 -8.18 -7.91
C ILE A 21 1.91 -6.87 -7.13
N ILE A 22 0.76 -6.21 -6.92
CA ILE A 22 0.65 -4.97 -6.15
C ILE A 22 -0.23 -5.24 -4.94
N ASN A 23 0.38 -5.29 -3.76
CA ASN A 23 -0.34 -5.48 -2.51
C ASN A 23 -0.71 -4.13 -1.89
N ILE A 24 -1.96 -3.98 -1.45
CA ILE A 24 -2.43 -2.77 -0.78
C ILE A 24 -2.18 -2.88 0.73
N CYS A 25 -1.16 -2.16 1.18
CA CYS A 25 -0.81 -2.02 2.58
C CYS A 25 -1.55 -0.80 3.19
N SER A 26 -0.86 -0.05 4.05
CA SER A 26 -1.25 1.21 4.66
C SER A 26 -0.03 1.76 5.37
N VAL A 27 0.08 3.08 5.48
CA VAL A 27 1.04 3.74 6.38
C VAL A 27 0.95 3.25 7.83
N SER A 28 -0.17 2.67 8.26
CA SER A 28 -0.26 1.96 9.56
C SER A 28 0.65 0.75 9.68
N GLY A 29 1.02 0.11 8.57
CA GLY A 29 2.02 -0.97 8.56
C GLY A 29 3.47 -0.47 8.72
N VAL A 30 3.69 0.85 8.70
CA VAL A 30 4.98 1.51 8.96
C VAL A 30 5.07 2.01 10.41
N GLY A 31 3.94 2.10 11.13
CA GLY A 31 3.89 2.62 12.50
C GLY A 31 3.76 4.14 12.59
N GLN A 32 3.02 4.75 11.66
CA GLN A 32 2.90 6.21 11.54
C GLN A 32 2.29 6.92 12.78
N SER A 33 1.52 6.23 13.64
CA SER A 33 0.85 6.92 14.77
C SER A 33 0.80 6.07 16.03
N ILE A 34 1.06 6.70 17.18
CA ILE A 34 0.90 6.10 18.51
C ILE A 34 -0.55 5.75 18.84
N THR A 35 -1.52 6.34 18.12
CA THR A 35 -2.95 6.09 18.31
C THR A 35 -3.51 5.06 17.32
N GLN A 36 -2.65 4.35 16.56
CA GLN A 36 -3.11 3.32 15.63
C GLN A 36 -3.68 2.10 16.34
N GLU A 37 -4.71 1.51 15.74
CA GLU A 37 -5.28 0.25 16.19
C GLU A 37 -4.24 -0.88 15.97
N PRO A 38 -3.77 -1.57 17.04
CA PRO A 38 -2.64 -2.49 16.94
C PRO A 38 -2.87 -3.67 16.01
N ALA A 39 -4.09 -4.23 15.94
CA ALA A 39 -4.36 -5.39 15.09
C ALA A 39 -4.29 -5.04 13.61
N TYR A 40 -4.83 -3.88 13.23
CA TYR A 40 -4.75 -3.35 11.88
C TYR A 40 -3.31 -3.03 11.49
N ALA A 41 -2.56 -2.35 12.37
CA ALA A 41 -1.14 -2.07 12.15
C ALA A 41 -0.34 -3.36 11.96
N ALA A 42 -0.56 -4.38 12.82
CA ALA A 42 0.08 -5.69 12.70
C ALA A 42 -0.28 -6.39 11.38
N SER A 43 -1.55 -6.38 10.99
CA SER A 43 -2.00 -6.99 9.73
C SER A 43 -1.34 -6.35 8.50
N LYS A 44 -1.17 -5.01 8.52
CA LYS A 44 -0.53 -4.27 7.44
C LYS A 44 1.00 -4.43 7.47
N GLY A 45 1.61 -4.50 8.66
CA GLY A 45 3.00 -4.91 8.82
C GLY A 45 3.28 -6.30 8.24
N ALA A 46 2.36 -7.26 8.43
CA ALA A 46 2.48 -8.58 7.82
C ALA A 46 2.43 -8.52 6.28
N VAL A 47 1.54 -7.71 5.69
CA VAL A 47 1.48 -7.49 4.23
C VAL A 47 2.76 -6.86 3.69
N ARG A 48 3.35 -5.90 4.42
CA ARG A 48 4.62 -5.26 4.08
C ARG A 48 5.74 -6.29 3.94
N ILE A 49 5.96 -7.11 4.97
CA ILE A 49 7.02 -8.13 4.95
C ILE A 49 6.71 -9.23 3.93
N PHE A 50 5.45 -9.67 3.86
CA PHE A 50 5.01 -10.66 2.87
C PHE A 50 5.33 -10.25 1.43
N SER A 51 5.14 -8.98 1.09
CA SER A 51 5.41 -8.46 -0.26
C SER A 51 6.90 -8.51 -0.61
N LYS A 52 7.78 -8.21 0.35
CA LYS A 52 9.25 -8.32 0.18
C LYS A 52 9.71 -9.76 0.02
N VAL A 53 9.19 -10.68 0.84
CA VAL A 53 9.55 -12.11 0.74
C VAL A 53 9.07 -12.69 -0.59
N THR A 54 7.84 -12.35 -1.00
CA THR A 54 7.29 -12.76 -2.32
C THR A 54 8.18 -12.26 -3.46
N ALA A 55 8.63 -11.00 -3.40
CA ALA A 55 9.53 -10.43 -4.40
C ALA A 55 10.84 -11.22 -4.51
N ALA A 56 11.49 -11.49 -3.39
CA ALA A 56 12.75 -12.24 -3.36
C ALA A 56 12.59 -13.68 -3.86
N GLN A 57 11.49 -14.35 -3.49
CA GLN A 57 11.22 -15.73 -3.88
C GLN A 57 10.90 -15.90 -5.37
N HIS A 58 10.24 -14.91 -5.98
CA HIS A 58 9.69 -15.03 -7.33
C HIS A 58 10.38 -14.13 -8.38
N ALA A 59 11.45 -13.42 -8.03
CA ALA A 59 12.21 -12.62 -8.98
C ALA A 59 12.72 -13.43 -10.19
N LYS A 60 13.21 -14.67 -9.95
CA LYS A 60 13.65 -15.59 -11.03
C LYS A 60 12.50 -16.04 -11.94
N ASP A 61 11.26 -15.99 -11.45
CA ASP A 61 10.05 -16.28 -12.23
C ASP A 61 9.59 -15.06 -13.06
N LYS A 62 10.37 -13.97 -13.09
CA LYS A 62 9.99 -12.67 -13.68
C LYS A 62 8.72 -12.08 -13.06
N ILE A 63 8.46 -12.38 -11.79
CA ILE A 63 7.33 -11.83 -11.04
C ILE A 63 7.87 -10.77 -10.08
N ARG A 64 7.39 -9.54 -10.25
CA ARG A 64 7.65 -8.43 -9.33
C ARG A 64 6.56 -8.41 -8.27
N SER A 65 6.92 -8.06 -7.04
CA SER A 65 5.96 -7.90 -5.94
C SER A 65 6.28 -6.63 -5.17
N ASN A 66 5.40 -5.64 -5.24
CA ASN A 66 5.55 -4.36 -4.56
C ASN A 66 4.32 -4.08 -3.68
N ALA A 67 4.45 -3.16 -2.74
CA ALA A 67 3.34 -2.74 -1.90
C ALA A 67 3.13 -1.23 -1.97
N VAL A 68 1.85 -0.83 -2.02
CA VAL A 68 1.44 0.58 -1.91
C VAL A 68 0.99 0.84 -0.47
N PHE A 69 1.40 1.98 0.08
CA PHE A 69 1.11 2.41 1.45
C PHE A 69 0.34 3.73 1.39
N PRO A 70 -0.99 3.68 1.19
CA PRO A 70 -1.80 4.89 1.23
C PRO A 70 -1.82 5.48 2.64
N GLY A 71 -1.74 6.81 2.71
CA GLY A 71 -2.22 7.60 3.84
C GLY A 71 -3.74 7.72 3.85
N PRO A 72 -4.30 8.74 4.52
CA PRO A 72 -5.72 9.05 4.41
C PRO A 72 -6.11 9.39 2.96
N VAL A 73 -7.14 8.71 2.44
CA VAL A 73 -7.67 8.87 1.07
C VAL A 73 -9.18 9.09 1.13
N ASP A 74 -9.70 9.97 0.28
CA ASP A 74 -11.13 10.31 0.25
C ASP A 74 -11.95 9.13 -0.29
N THR A 75 -12.37 8.27 0.64
CA THR A 75 -13.18 7.08 0.40
C THR A 75 -14.37 7.10 1.34
N GLU A 76 -15.40 6.33 1.00
CA GLU A 76 -16.59 6.22 1.84
C GLU A 76 -16.24 5.77 3.28
N MET A 77 -15.30 4.84 3.41
CA MET A 77 -14.77 4.40 4.71
C MET A 77 -14.17 5.55 5.52
N VAL A 78 -13.39 6.43 4.88
CA VAL A 78 -12.76 7.56 5.58
C VAL A 78 -13.81 8.62 5.93
N ARG A 79 -14.80 8.87 5.08
CA ARG A 79 -15.91 9.78 5.40
C ARG A 79 -16.73 9.28 6.59
N GLN A 80 -17.07 7.99 6.62
CA GLN A 80 -17.78 7.37 7.74
C GLN A 80 -16.98 7.34 9.03
N ALA A 81 -15.65 7.21 8.95
CA ALA A 81 -14.75 7.25 10.10
C ALA A 81 -14.48 8.67 10.63
N ASN A 82 -14.89 9.72 9.91
CA ASN A 82 -14.70 11.12 10.28
C ASN A 82 -15.98 11.95 10.11
N PRO A 83 -17.06 11.63 10.83
CA PRO A 83 -18.30 12.40 10.75
C PRO A 83 -18.18 13.78 11.42
N ASP A 84 -17.19 13.96 12.32
CA ASP A 84 -16.93 15.21 13.04
C ASP A 84 -15.86 16.05 12.33
N PRO A 85 -16.19 17.28 11.89
CA PRO A 85 -15.24 18.22 11.29
C PRO A 85 -13.99 18.51 12.13
N GLN A 86 -14.06 18.45 13.46
CA GLN A 86 -12.91 18.70 14.33
C GLN A 86 -11.90 17.55 14.28
N ILE A 87 -12.38 16.31 14.27
CA ILE A 87 -11.54 15.10 14.13
C ILE A 87 -10.86 15.11 12.75
N LEU A 88 -11.59 15.51 11.71
CA LEU A 88 -11.03 15.65 10.37
C LEU A 88 -9.90 16.71 10.35
N ALA A 89 -10.11 17.88 10.97
CA ALA A 89 -9.09 18.92 11.05
C ALA A 89 -7.82 18.46 11.79
N GLU A 90 -7.98 17.70 12.89
CA GLU A 90 -6.83 17.14 13.62
C GLU A 90 -6.07 16.08 12.80
N ARG A 91 -6.76 15.30 11.97
CA ARG A 91 -6.09 14.36 11.07
C ARG A 91 -5.35 15.07 9.94
N LEU A 92 -5.96 16.12 9.39
CA LEU A 92 -5.35 16.94 8.34
C LEU A 92 -4.09 17.64 8.81
N SER A 93 -4.02 18.09 10.07
CA SER A 93 -2.82 18.73 10.63
C SER A 93 -1.61 17.79 10.71
N ARG A 94 -1.84 16.47 10.67
CA ARG A 94 -0.79 15.44 10.63
C ARG A 94 -0.33 15.09 9.21
N ILE A 95 -0.90 15.73 8.18
CA ILE A 95 -0.49 15.53 6.79
C ILE A 95 0.23 16.80 6.33
N PRO A 96 1.54 16.76 6.02
CA PRO A 96 2.30 17.93 5.56
C PRO A 96 1.69 18.65 4.36
N LEU A 97 1.11 17.93 3.40
CA LEU A 97 0.40 18.55 2.27
C LEU A 97 -0.95 19.18 2.65
N GLY A 98 -1.39 19.08 3.90
CA GLY A 98 -2.59 19.74 4.45
C GLY A 98 -3.91 19.23 3.90
N ARG A 99 -3.92 18.12 3.16
CA ARG A 99 -5.12 17.55 2.54
C ARG A 99 -5.11 16.03 2.55
N ILE A 100 -6.31 15.45 2.46
CA ILE A 100 -6.49 14.02 2.16
C ILE A 100 -6.12 13.76 0.69
N GLY A 101 -5.59 12.57 0.41
CA GLY A 101 -5.31 12.11 -0.95
C GLY A 101 -6.57 11.75 -1.73
N SER A 102 -6.55 11.94 -3.03
CA SER A 102 -7.59 11.46 -3.95
C SER A 102 -7.40 9.97 -4.28
N ILE A 103 -8.45 9.32 -4.75
CA ILE A 103 -8.39 7.92 -5.21
C ILE A 103 -7.44 7.83 -6.42
N GLU A 104 -7.49 8.83 -7.28
CA GLU A 104 -6.71 8.94 -8.53
C GLU A 104 -5.21 8.94 -8.24
N GLU A 105 -4.77 9.58 -7.16
CA GLU A 105 -3.36 9.56 -6.74
C GLU A 105 -2.88 8.16 -6.33
N ILE A 106 -3.74 7.35 -5.71
CA ILE A 106 -3.42 5.95 -5.40
C ILE A 106 -3.44 5.10 -6.66
N VAL A 107 -4.44 5.29 -7.52
CA VAL A 107 -4.57 4.56 -8.80
C VAL A 107 -3.34 4.80 -9.67
N ALA A 108 -2.87 6.05 -9.78
CA ALA A 108 -1.66 6.38 -10.53
C ALA A 108 -0.44 5.58 -10.03
N GLY A 109 -0.26 5.47 -8.72
CA GLY A 109 0.81 4.66 -8.13
C GLY A 109 0.67 3.15 -8.42
N VAL A 110 -0.55 2.61 -8.35
CA VAL A 110 -0.82 1.22 -8.71
C VAL A 110 -0.55 0.95 -10.19
N LEU A 111 -1.01 1.83 -11.08
CA LEU A 111 -0.78 1.73 -12.52
C LEU A 111 0.71 1.75 -12.85
N PHE A 112 1.48 2.66 -12.24
CA PHE A 112 2.93 2.68 -12.38
C PHE A 112 3.57 1.34 -11.99
N LEU A 113 3.19 0.77 -10.84
CA LEU A 113 3.72 -0.52 -10.39
C LEU A 113 3.27 -1.70 -11.27
N ALA A 114 2.09 -1.61 -11.90
CA ALA A 114 1.60 -2.60 -12.84
C ALA A 114 2.29 -2.55 -14.21
N SER A 115 2.78 -1.37 -14.59
CA SER A 115 3.42 -1.07 -15.88
C SER A 115 4.91 -1.46 -15.95
N ASP A 116 5.51 -1.39 -17.14
CA ASP A 116 6.92 -1.70 -17.40
C ASP A 116 7.87 -0.58 -16.95
N GLU A 117 7.33 0.61 -16.68
CA GLU A 117 8.01 1.77 -16.14
C GLU A 117 8.60 1.49 -14.75
N SER A 118 8.08 0.47 -14.05
CA SER A 118 8.60 -0.03 -12.78
C SER A 118 9.35 -1.37 -12.92
N SER A 119 9.81 -1.73 -14.12
CA SER A 119 10.42 -3.04 -14.43
C SER A 119 11.61 -3.44 -13.54
N TYR A 120 12.34 -2.48 -12.96
CA TYR A 120 13.43 -2.72 -12.03
C TYR A 120 13.05 -2.59 -10.54
N MET A 121 11.76 -2.44 -10.24
CA MET A 121 11.24 -2.33 -8.87
C MET A 121 10.57 -3.64 -8.45
N THR A 122 11.13 -4.29 -7.43
CA THR A 122 10.52 -5.43 -6.72
C THR A 122 10.89 -5.40 -5.24
N GLY A 123 9.97 -5.75 -4.35
CA GLY A 123 10.12 -5.61 -2.90
C GLY A 123 10.02 -4.15 -2.41
N GLY A 124 9.64 -3.23 -3.31
CA GLY A 124 9.53 -1.81 -3.07
C GLY A 124 8.31 -1.44 -2.23
N GLU A 125 8.46 -0.33 -1.51
CA GLU A 125 7.41 0.30 -0.71
C GLU A 125 7.07 1.65 -1.33
N LEU A 126 5.91 1.74 -1.97
CA LEU A 126 5.43 2.99 -2.56
C LEU A 126 4.49 3.68 -1.57
N ILE A 127 5.03 4.65 -0.82
CA ILE A 127 4.28 5.46 0.13
C ILE A 127 3.59 6.61 -0.61
N ILE A 128 2.27 6.75 -0.40
CA ILE A 128 1.45 7.81 -1.00
C ILE A 128 0.55 8.38 0.10
N ASP A 129 1.09 9.32 0.88
CA ASP A 129 0.48 9.74 2.15
C ASP A 129 0.57 11.24 2.43
N GLY A 130 0.97 12.04 1.44
CA GLY A 130 1.14 13.48 1.59
C GLY A 130 2.21 13.89 2.60
N GLY A 131 3.18 13.02 2.89
CA GLY A 131 4.31 13.26 3.80
C GLY A 131 4.05 12.83 5.24
N GLY A 132 2.90 12.22 5.54
CA GLY A 132 2.51 11.87 6.91
C GLY A 132 3.48 10.93 7.65
N THR A 133 4.27 10.13 6.94
CA THR A 133 5.31 9.24 7.50
C THR A 133 6.70 9.88 7.57
N ALA A 134 6.88 11.10 7.08
CA ALA A 134 8.15 11.82 7.12
C ALA A 134 8.32 12.70 8.37
N MET A 135 7.31 12.73 9.25
CA MET A 135 7.29 13.50 10.51
C MET A 135 7.55 12.64 11.74
#